data_AF-A0A9E2PR50-F1
#
_entry.id   AF-A0A9E2PR50-F1
#
_cell.length_a   1.000
_cell.length_b   1.000
_cell.length_c   1.000
_cell.angle_alpha   90.00
_cell.angle_beta   90.00
_cell.angle_gamma   90.00
#
_symmetry.space_group_name_H-M   'P 1'
#
loop_
_entity.id
_entity.type
_entity.pdbx_description
1 polymer ?
#
loop_
_entity_poly.entity_id
_entity_poly.type
_entity_poly.pdbx_seq_one_letter_code
_entity_poly.pdbx_strand_id
1 'polypeptide(L)'
;MDTSNVCGQAGIAGMLLAGCWLAGSATAFGSVLEENEFTWGGTGAVCVSADYDGDGLSDPALYQPDSGEWRVLLSSQDYTDNSAFLGGSGFEPLLGDFDGDGKNDPAVYFEATGEWFGLLSASGYQPVATNFLGGPGYNPVPADYDGDGTTEMAVYQPVTAHWVFWTHVDPEITDMDILAAMYSNAMVNASNVVADKIKRDLTPITADNTNLIWRTNPDTAIREVLVASYMKVADATNFYHVGQITSLQYAEAWVILVPELKNISRNYAGTNIYLRLKQVLGLPATSLNDTIVEFYVDPQYLLRPSRDPEITDREAEVAFRTNTPYADKVSTNYSAWFQSTIASRNYGMTSGVWNAYPWTQLGYTYDWLKTGNNIVGLSEFVVPGRMLNNQYGTTVLVYVVSITDAANYATVPNNLVIQPQGSTINIAPREDR
;
A
#
# COMPACT_ATOMS: atom_id res chain seq x y z
N MET A 1 -47.36 12.41 -19.20
CA MET A 1 -46.55 11.29 -19.70
C MET A 1 -45.19 11.50 -19.09
N ASP A 2 -44.76 10.51 -18.32
CA ASP A 2 -43.62 10.54 -17.41
C ASP A 2 -42.30 10.73 -18.18
N THR A 3 -41.43 11.60 -17.66
CA THR A 3 -40.14 12.01 -18.24
C THR A 3 -38.99 11.45 -17.43
N SER A 4 -38.91 10.13 -17.32
CA SER A 4 -37.79 9.43 -16.72
C SER A 4 -37.26 8.40 -17.70
N ASN A 5 -36.20 8.76 -18.43
CA ASN A 5 -35.17 7.81 -18.82
C ASN A 5 -33.87 8.59 -19.00
N VAL A 6 -33.00 8.35 -18.03
CA VAL A 6 -31.70 8.95 -17.81
C VAL A 6 -30.70 8.21 -18.69
N CYS A 7 -29.86 8.95 -19.41
CA CYS A 7 -28.65 8.42 -20.01
C CYS A 7 -27.51 8.59 -19.00
N GLY A 8 -26.65 7.56 -18.88
CA GLY A 8 -25.42 7.58 -18.08
C GLY A 8 -25.54 6.82 -16.76
N GLN A 9 -24.81 5.71 -16.68
CA GLN A 9 -24.46 4.92 -15.48
C GLN A 9 -25.59 4.70 -14.45
N ALA A 10 -26.33 3.60 -14.62
CA ALA A 10 -26.79 2.73 -13.53
C ALA A 10 -27.69 1.62 -14.11
N GLY A 11 -27.30 0.36 -13.92
CA GLY A 11 -28.22 -0.77 -13.96
C GLY A 11 -28.68 -1.22 -15.34
N ILE A 12 -28.35 -2.46 -15.67
CA ILE A 12 -28.89 -3.19 -16.81
C ILE A 12 -30.40 -3.35 -16.58
N ALA A 13 -31.21 -2.62 -17.34
CA ALA A 13 -32.65 -2.87 -17.48
C ALA A 13 -33.17 -2.28 -18.78
N GLY A 14 -33.42 -3.12 -19.78
CA GLY A 14 -34.09 -2.67 -21.01
C GLY A 14 -34.11 -3.70 -22.11
N MET A 15 -35.04 -4.67 -22.03
CA MET A 15 -35.41 -5.49 -23.18
C MET A 15 -36.10 -4.58 -24.22
N LEU A 16 -35.37 -4.12 -25.24
CA LEU A 16 -35.93 -3.26 -26.29
C LEU A 16 -36.40 -4.10 -27.50
N LEU A 17 -37.71 -4.04 -27.77
CA LEU A 17 -38.24 -4.38 -29.09
C LEU A 17 -37.80 -3.31 -30.10
N ALA A 18 -37.14 -3.76 -31.17
CA ALA A 18 -36.69 -3.03 -32.36
C ALA A 18 -35.57 -1.99 -32.13
N GLY A 19 -34.37 -2.35 -32.62
CA GLY A 19 -33.17 -1.52 -32.56
C GLY A 19 -33.28 -0.22 -33.36
N CYS A 20 -33.01 0.89 -32.67
CA CYS A 20 -32.71 2.19 -33.24
C CYS A 20 -31.54 2.77 -32.42
N TRP A 21 -30.46 3.19 -33.08
CA TRP A 21 -29.35 3.92 -32.46
C TRP A 21 -29.55 5.42 -32.67
N LEU A 22 -29.43 6.19 -31.59
CA LEU A 22 -29.31 7.65 -31.62
C LEU A 22 -27.93 7.98 -31.05
N ALA A 23 -27.01 8.45 -31.90
CA ALA A 23 -25.72 8.98 -31.48
C ALA A 23 -25.75 10.51 -31.57
N GLY A 24 -25.35 11.19 -30.50
CA GLY A 24 -25.20 12.65 -30.46
C GLY A 24 -23.97 13.05 -29.64
N SER A 25 -23.18 13.99 -30.14
CA SER A 25 -22.05 14.58 -29.40
C SER A 25 -22.51 15.83 -28.64
N ALA A 26 -22.26 15.90 -27.33
CA ALA A 26 -22.52 17.10 -26.53
C ALA A 26 -21.29 17.50 -25.71
N THR A 27 -20.90 18.76 -25.77
CA THR A 27 -19.84 19.34 -24.92
C THR A 27 -20.38 19.88 -23.59
N ALA A 28 -21.70 20.00 -23.45
CA ALA A 28 -22.44 20.32 -22.22
C ALA A 28 -23.94 20.01 -22.40
N PHE A 29 -24.67 19.79 -21.30
CA PHE A 29 -26.14 19.71 -21.33
C PHE A 29 -26.74 20.98 -21.98
N GLY A 30 -27.44 20.83 -23.10
CA GLY A 30 -28.14 21.93 -23.79
C GLY A 30 -27.53 22.40 -25.12
N SER A 31 -26.53 21.72 -25.69
CA SER A 31 -26.03 22.01 -27.05
C SER A 31 -26.96 21.47 -28.15
N VAL A 32 -26.92 22.09 -29.34
CA VAL A 32 -27.56 21.55 -30.55
C VAL A 32 -26.83 20.25 -30.92
N LEU A 33 -27.57 19.14 -31.00
CA LEU A 33 -27.06 17.84 -31.39
C LEU A 33 -27.07 17.74 -32.93
N GLU A 34 -25.98 17.27 -33.52
CA GLU A 34 -26.05 16.67 -34.86
C GLU A 34 -26.51 15.22 -34.69
N GLU A 35 -27.65 14.89 -35.30
CA GLU A 35 -28.25 13.57 -35.25
C GLU A 35 -27.73 12.75 -36.45
N ASN A 36 -27.00 11.68 -36.15
CA ASN A 36 -26.61 10.68 -37.14
C ASN A 36 -27.28 9.36 -36.75
N GLU A 37 -28.14 8.86 -37.64
CA GLU A 37 -28.85 7.59 -37.44
C GLU A 37 -28.17 6.47 -38.24
N PHE A 38 -28.00 5.32 -37.59
CA PHE A 38 -27.60 4.09 -38.25
C PHE A 38 -28.33 2.91 -37.61
N THR A 39 -28.61 1.86 -38.38
CA THR A 39 -29.29 0.66 -37.88
C THR A 39 -28.32 -0.51 -37.87
N TRP A 40 -28.04 -1.03 -36.68
CA TRP A 40 -27.05 -2.08 -36.47
C TRP A 40 -27.45 -2.98 -35.30
N GLY A 41 -27.31 -4.29 -35.47
CA GLY A 41 -27.71 -5.29 -34.46
C GLY A 41 -28.90 -6.16 -34.88
N GLY A 42 -29.42 -6.93 -33.91
CA GLY A 42 -30.51 -7.89 -34.10
C GLY A 42 -31.41 -7.96 -32.87
N THR A 43 -32.50 -8.73 -32.97
CA THR A 43 -33.42 -8.93 -31.84
C THR A 43 -32.71 -9.57 -30.65
N GLY A 44 -32.86 -8.97 -29.47
CA GLY A 44 -32.29 -9.49 -28.22
C GLY A 44 -30.83 -9.09 -27.97
N ALA A 45 -30.20 -8.33 -28.88
CA ALA A 45 -28.88 -7.76 -28.62
C ALA A 45 -28.93 -6.72 -27.49
N VAL A 46 -27.90 -6.73 -26.65
CA VAL A 46 -27.69 -5.79 -25.53
C VAL A 46 -26.66 -4.76 -25.94
N CYS A 47 -26.92 -3.48 -25.67
CA CYS A 47 -25.96 -2.41 -25.91
C CYS A 47 -24.86 -2.45 -24.85
N VAL A 48 -23.61 -2.43 -25.32
CA VAL A 48 -22.40 -2.56 -24.49
C VAL A 48 -21.36 -1.54 -24.94
N SER A 49 -21.77 -0.32 -25.27
CA SER A 49 -20.87 0.74 -25.72
C SER A 49 -19.88 1.18 -24.64
N ALA A 50 -18.62 1.30 -25.04
CA ALA A 50 -17.47 1.67 -24.22
C ALA A 50 -16.29 2.07 -25.12
N ASP A 51 -15.18 2.55 -24.58
CA ASP A 51 -13.97 2.89 -25.36
C ASP A 51 -13.09 1.64 -25.48
N TYR A 52 -13.23 0.88 -26.56
CA TYR A 52 -12.55 -0.42 -26.72
C TYR A 52 -11.17 -0.30 -27.38
N ASP A 53 -10.83 0.85 -27.99
CA ASP A 53 -9.53 1.10 -28.60
C ASP A 53 -8.67 2.15 -27.90
N GLY A 54 -9.20 2.83 -26.88
CA GLY A 54 -8.50 3.75 -26.00
C GLY A 54 -8.28 5.13 -26.61
N ASP A 55 -9.11 5.53 -27.58
CA ASP A 55 -9.00 6.83 -28.25
C ASP A 55 -9.76 7.96 -27.53
N GLY A 56 -10.41 7.63 -26.41
CA GLY A 56 -11.19 8.54 -25.59
C GLY A 56 -12.63 8.75 -26.08
N LEU A 57 -13.05 8.00 -27.11
CA LEU A 57 -14.41 8.00 -27.63
C LEU A 57 -15.09 6.66 -27.34
N SER A 58 -16.39 6.69 -27.05
CA SER A 58 -17.14 5.43 -26.92
C SER A 58 -17.45 4.84 -28.29
N ASP A 59 -17.16 3.56 -28.44
CA ASP A 59 -17.49 2.76 -29.61
C ASP A 59 -18.91 2.18 -29.52
N PRO A 60 -19.68 2.18 -30.63
CA PRO A 60 -20.89 1.38 -30.74
C PRO A 60 -20.58 -0.10 -30.60
N ALA A 61 -21.19 -0.77 -29.62
CA ALA A 61 -20.96 -2.19 -29.39
C ALA A 61 -22.23 -2.93 -28.94
N LEU A 62 -22.29 -4.22 -29.29
CA LEU A 62 -23.43 -5.10 -29.05
C LEU A 62 -22.97 -6.46 -28.54
N TYR A 63 -23.72 -7.01 -27.59
CA TYR A 63 -23.63 -8.40 -27.15
C TYR A 63 -24.90 -9.17 -27.52
N GLN A 64 -24.77 -10.35 -28.11
CA GLN A 64 -25.91 -11.25 -28.38
C GLN A 64 -25.95 -12.37 -27.32
N PRO A 65 -26.88 -12.32 -26.35
CA PRO A 65 -26.88 -13.27 -25.23
C PRO A 65 -27.05 -14.74 -25.62
N ASP A 66 -27.78 -15.02 -26.70
CA ASP A 66 -28.04 -16.40 -27.12
C ASP A 66 -26.80 -17.09 -27.73
N SER A 67 -25.92 -16.32 -28.38
CA SER A 67 -24.73 -16.84 -29.09
C SER A 67 -23.41 -16.50 -28.41
N GLY A 68 -23.40 -15.50 -27.52
CA GLY A 68 -22.17 -14.97 -26.93
C GLY A 68 -21.37 -14.08 -27.89
N GLU A 69 -21.97 -13.66 -29.01
CA GLU A 69 -21.31 -12.82 -30.01
C GLU A 69 -21.21 -11.38 -29.51
N TRP A 70 -19.98 -10.86 -29.47
CA TRP A 70 -19.68 -9.45 -29.29
C TRP A 70 -19.38 -8.84 -30.65
N ARG A 71 -19.97 -7.68 -30.95
CA ARG A 71 -19.59 -6.86 -32.09
C ARG A 71 -19.27 -5.45 -31.65
N VAL A 72 -18.22 -4.85 -32.22
CA VAL A 72 -17.74 -3.50 -31.89
C VAL A 72 -17.40 -2.75 -33.18
N LEU A 73 -17.86 -1.50 -33.28
CA LEU A 73 -17.48 -0.58 -34.35
C LEU A 73 -16.44 0.41 -33.81
N LEU A 74 -15.16 0.13 -34.03
CA LEU A 74 -14.06 0.94 -33.49
C LEU A 74 -13.99 2.32 -34.17
N SER A 75 -14.03 3.38 -33.36
CA SER A 75 -13.92 4.79 -33.75
C SER A 75 -12.63 5.04 -34.55
N SER A 76 -11.51 4.44 -34.15
CA SER A 76 -10.21 4.58 -34.83
C SER A 76 -10.10 3.83 -36.16
N GLN A 77 -11.07 2.96 -36.49
CA GLN A 77 -11.07 2.13 -37.69
C GLN A 77 -12.24 2.44 -38.64
N ASP A 78 -12.63 3.71 -38.70
CA ASP A 78 -13.77 4.17 -39.51
C ASP A 78 -15.05 3.37 -39.23
N TYR A 79 -15.24 2.92 -37.98
CA TYR A 79 -16.39 2.10 -37.54
C TYR A 79 -16.52 0.77 -38.29
N THR A 80 -15.40 0.10 -38.57
CA THR A 80 -15.39 -1.26 -39.13
C THR A 80 -15.95 -2.28 -38.12
N ASP A 81 -16.79 -3.21 -38.59
CA ASP A 81 -17.42 -4.24 -37.75
C ASP A 81 -16.42 -5.33 -37.34
N ASN A 82 -16.01 -5.29 -36.08
CA ASN A 82 -15.15 -6.27 -35.43
C ASN A 82 -16.00 -7.21 -34.57
N SER A 83 -15.65 -8.50 -34.52
CA SER A 83 -16.41 -9.49 -33.76
C SER A 83 -15.54 -10.46 -32.97
N ALA A 84 -16.08 -10.91 -31.84
CA ALA A 84 -15.50 -11.93 -30.97
C ALA A 84 -16.61 -12.74 -30.30
N PHE A 85 -16.25 -13.86 -29.65
CA PHE A 85 -17.20 -14.70 -28.92
C PHE A 85 -16.75 -14.87 -27.48
N LEU A 86 -17.64 -14.59 -26.55
CA LEU A 86 -17.43 -14.75 -25.11
C LEU A 86 -18.78 -14.99 -24.40
N GLY A 87 -18.85 -16.04 -23.59
CA GLY A 87 -20.07 -16.41 -22.86
C GLY A 87 -21.11 -17.10 -23.75
N GLY A 88 -22.38 -16.68 -23.64
CA GLY A 88 -23.53 -17.27 -24.31
C GLY A 88 -24.76 -17.30 -23.39
N SER A 89 -25.68 -18.24 -23.64
CA SER A 89 -26.94 -18.29 -22.90
C SER A 89 -26.72 -18.37 -21.38
N GLY A 90 -27.29 -17.41 -20.66
CA GLY A 90 -27.21 -17.28 -19.20
C GLY A 90 -26.05 -16.42 -18.69
N PHE A 91 -25.16 -15.96 -19.56
CA PHE A 91 -24.15 -14.97 -19.22
C PHE A 91 -24.69 -13.54 -19.30
N GLU A 92 -24.26 -12.70 -18.37
CA GLU A 92 -24.50 -11.26 -18.35
C GLU A 92 -23.26 -10.53 -18.88
N PRO A 93 -23.39 -9.65 -19.90
CA PRO A 93 -22.25 -8.89 -20.41
C PRO A 93 -21.87 -7.76 -19.46
N LEU A 94 -20.56 -7.51 -19.34
CA LEU A 94 -19.97 -6.52 -18.46
C LEU A 94 -18.96 -5.66 -19.21
N LEU A 95 -18.76 -4.45 -18.68
CA LEU A 95 -17.91 -3.41 -19.24
C LEU A 95 -16.95 -2.90 -18.17
N GLY A 96 -15.69 -2.72 -18.53
CA GLY A 96 -14.65 -2.24 -17.63
C GLY A 96 -13.29 -2.37 -18.27
N ASP A 97 -12.33 -1.57 -17.83
CA ASP A 97 -10.91 -1.79 -18.12
C ASP A 97 -10.37 -2.74 -17.05
N PHE A 98 -10.43 -4.05 -17.29
CA PHE A 98 -10.14 -5.06 -16.27
C PHE A 98 -8.65 -5.40 -16.19
N ASP A 99 -7.82 -4.90 -17.11
CA ASP A 99 -6.37 -5.10 -17.13
C ASP A 99 -5.54 -3.81 -17.02
N GLY A 100 -6.19 -2.65 -16.92
CA GLY A 100 -5.61 -1.35 -16.61
C GLY A 100 -4.85 -0.72 -17.79
N ASP A 101 -5.16 -1.12 -19.04
CA ASP A 101 -4.45 -0.64 -20.24
C ASP A 101 -5.06 0.65 -20.84
N GLY A 102 -6.13 1.16 -20.24
CA GLY A 102 -6.88 2.33 -20.68
C GLY A 102 -7.99 2.01 -21.69
N LYS A 103 -8.30 0.73 -21.94
CA LYS A 103 -9.37 0.30 -22.85
C LYS A 103 -10.38 -0.57 -22.12
N ASN A 104 -11.64 -0.47 -22.53
CA ASN A 104 -12.65 -1.38 -22.05
C ASN A 104 -12.48 -2.78 -22.67
N ASP A 105 -12.55 -3.80 -21.82
CA ASP A 105 -12.52 -5.20 -22.19
C ASP A 105 -13.93 -5.80 -22.24
N PRO A 106 -14.23 -6.66 -23.23
CA PRO A 106 -15.40 -7.53 -23.16
C PRO A 106 -15.28 -8.52 -21.99
N ALA A 107 -16.27 -8.49 -21.09
CA ALA A 107 -16.35 -9.42 -19.98
C ALA A 107 -17.77 -10.01 -19.82
N VAL A 108 -17.87 -11.18 -19.21
CA VAL A 108 -19.16 -11.83 -18.91
C VAL A 108 -19.18 -12.46 -17.52
N TYR A 109 -20.35 -12.47 -16.89
CA TYR A 109 -20.60 -13.10 -15.61
C TYR A 109 -21.68 -14.18 -15.71
N PHE A 110 -21.45 -15.32 -15.05
CA PHE A 110 -22.43 -16.41 -14.95
C PHE A 110 -22.96 -16.53 -13.52
N GLU A 111 -24.14 -15.96 -13.28
CA GLU A 111 -24.77 -15.91 -11.95
C GLU A 111 -24.94 -17.29 -11.30
N ALA A 112 -25.20 -18.33 -12.09
CA ALA A 112 -25.44 -19.68 -11.57
C ALA A 112 -24.22 -20.28 -10.83
N THR A 113 -23.00 -19.87 -11.21
CA THR A 113 -21.75 -20.43 -10.65
C THR A 113 -20.84 -19.37 -10.03
N GLY A 114 -21.06 -18.09 -10.34
CA GLY A 114 -20.16 -17.00 -9.97
C GLY A 114 -18.92 -16.91 -10.85
N GLU A 115 -18.94 -17.51 -12.05
CA GLU A 115 -17.83 -17.49 -12.99
C GLU A 115 -17.76 -16.16 -13.73
N TRP A 116 -16.53 -15.69 -13.94
CA TRP A 116 -16.24 -14.51 -14.74
C TRP A 116 -15.25 -14.87 -15.85
N PHE A 117 -15.50 -14.35 -17.04
CA PHE A 117 -14.58 -14.49 -18.16
C PHE A 117 -14.36 -13.13 -18.83
N GLY A 118 -13.15 -12.91 -19.34
CA GLY A 118 -12.79 -11.68 -20.03
C GLY A 118 -12.02 -11.96 -21.32
N LEU A 119 -12.09 -11.01 -22.25
CA LEU A 119 -11.19 -10.87 -23.38
C LEU A 119 -10.33 -9.64 -23.14
N LEU A 120 -9.20 -9.83 -22.44
CA LEU A 120 -8.34 -8.73 -22.00
C LEU A 120 -7.51 -8.17 -23.16
N SER A 121 -7.56 -6.86 -23.33
CA SER A 121 -6.98 -6.12 -24.45
C SER A 121 -5.44 -6.20 -24.45
N ALA A 122 -4.78 -6.10 -23.28
CA ALA A 122 -3.33 -6.25 -23.13
C ALA A 122 -2.84 -7.67 -23.42
N SER A 123 -3.74 -8.65 -23.35
CA SER A 123 -3.50 -10.06 -23.67
C SER A 123 -3.86 -10.44 -25.10
N GLY A 124 -4.18 -9.47 -25.96
CA GLY A 124 -4.59 -9.71 -27.35
C GLY A 124 -5.93 -10.43 -27.47
N TYR A 125 -6.87 -10.13 -26.57
CA TYR A 125 -8.25 -10.63 -26.55
C TYR A 125 -8.34 -12.17 -26.58
N GLN A 126 -7.46 -12.86 -25.85
CA GLN A 126 -7.62 -14.28 -25.61
C GLN A 126 -8.59 -14.52 -24.44
N PRO A 127 -9.53 -15.48 -24.54
CA PRO A 127 -10.44 -15.78 -23.43
C PRO A 127 -9.66 -16.21 -22.19
N VAL A 128 -9.89 -15.51 -21.08
CA VAL A 128 -9.35 -15.85 -19.77
C VAL A 128 -10.49 -16.04 -18.79
N ALA A 129 -10.39 -17.08 -17.96
CA ALA A 129 -11.23 -17.23 -16.79
C ALA A 129 -10.60 -16.45 -15.65
N THR A 130 -11.34 -15.51 -15.06
CA THR A 130 -10.95 -14.86 -13.81
C THR A 130 -11.61 -15.63 -12.67
N ASN A 131 -11.01 -15.61 -11.47
CA ASN A 131 -11.42 -16.43 -10.33
C ASN A 131 -12.95 -16.30 -10.02
N PHE A 132 -13.53 -17.25 -9.28
CA PHE A 132 -14.97 -17.24 -8.92
C PHE A 132 -15.32 -16.13 -7.90
N LEU A 133 -16.31 -15.30 -8.21
CA LEU A 133 -16.82 -14.24 -7.33
C LEU A 133 -18.34 -14.09 -7.47
N GLY A 134 -19.07 -14.19 -6.35
CA GLY A 134 -20.54 -14.15 -6.34
C GLY A 134 -21.18 -15.53 -6.39
N GLY A 135 -22.13 -15.71 -7.31
CA GLY A 135 -22.99 -16.90 -7.42
C GLY A 135 -24.47 -16.57 -7.30
N PRO A 136 -25.34 -17.58 -7.10
CA PRO A 136 -26.79 -17.38 -7.13
C PRO A 136 -27.28 -16.26 -6.20
N GLY A 137 -28.02 -15.31 -6.77
CA GLY A 137 -28.55 -14.13 -6.09
C GLY A 137 -27.58 -12.95 -5.96
N TYR A 138 -26.40 -13.02 -6.55
CA TYR A 138 -25.47 -11.89 -6.67
C TYR A 138 -25.53 -11.27 -8.06
N ASN A 139 -25.66 -9.95 -8.11
CA ASN A 139 -25.57 -9.16 -9.33
C ASN A 139 -24.13 -8.64 -9.50
N PRO A 140 -23.54 -8.72 -10.70
CA PRO A 140 -22.25 -8.12 -10.97
C PRO A 140 -22.38 -6.58 -10.98
N VAL A 141 -21.42 -5.91 -10.35
CA VAL A 141 -21.36 -4.45 -10.24
C VAL A 141 -19.92 -3.96 -10.43
N PRO A 142 -19.24 -4.32 -11.53
CA PRO A 142 -17.85 -3.92 -11.72
C PRO A 142 -17.73 -2.39 -11.82
N ALA A 143 -16.71 -1.85 -11.15
CA ALA A 143 -16.33 -0.44 -11.20
C ALA A 143 -14.91 -0.29 -10.64
N ASP A 144 -14.29 0.85 -10.91
CA ASP A 144 -13.10 1.33 -10.23
C ASP A 144 -13.50 1.83 -8.82
N TYR A 145 -13.26 1.00 -7.81
CA TYR A 145 -13.65 1.23 -6.41
C TYR A 145 -12.52 1.83 -5.57
N ASP A 146 -11.26 1.71 -5.99
CA ASP A 146 -10.10 2.25 -5.27
C ASP A 146 -9.38 3.40 -5.99
N GLY A 147 -9.82 3.76 -7.20
CA GLY A 147 -9.44 4.95 -7.96
C GLY A 147 -8.15 4.77 -8.76
N ASP A 148 -7.76 3.54 -9.09
CA ASP A 148 -6.52 3.25 -9.81
C ASP A 148 -6.65 3.28 -11.34
N GLY A 149 -7.88 3.40 -11.85
CA GLY A 149 -8.20 3.41 -13.27
C GLY A 149 -8.49 2.02 -13.86
N THR A 150 -8.28 0.95 -13.09
CA THR A 150 -8.68 -0.42 -13.41
C THR A 150 -10.09 -0.67 -12.85
N THR A 151 -10.79 -1.62 -13.46
CA THR A 151 -12.12 -2.03 -13.04
C THR A 151 -12.04 -3.27 -12.16
N GLU A 152 -12.50 -3.16 -10.92
CA GLU A 152 -12.57 -4.31 -10.02
C GLU A 152 -13.75 -5.21 -10.35
N MET A 153 -13.53 -6.51 -10.18
CA MET A 153 -14.62 -7.47 -10.10
C MET A 153 -15.37 -7.27 -8.78
N ALA A 154 -16.65 -6.93 -8.87
CA ALA A 154 -17.51 -6.73 -7.71
C ALA A 154 -18.90 -7.32 -7.92
N VAL A 155 -19.53 -7.76 -6.83
CA VAL A 155 -20.87 -8.32 -6.79
C VAL A 155 -21.68 -7.78 -5.62
N TYR A 156 -22.99 -7.62 -5.83
CA TYR A 156 -23.96 -7.16 -4.84
C TYR A 156 -25.12 -8.14 -4.70
N GLN A 157 -25.41 -8.56 -3.47
CA GLN A 157 -26.57 -9.38 -3.17
C GLN A 157 -27.71 -8.50 -2.63
N PRO A 158 -28.75 -8.20 -3.44
CA PRO A 158 -29.79 -7.23 -3.07
C PRO A 158 -30.64 -7.66 -1.88
N VAL A 159 -30.75 -8.97 -1.61
CA VAL A 159 -31.54 -9.50 -0.49
C VAL A 159 -30.87 -9.24 0.86
N THR A 160 -29.55 -9.31 0.92
CA THR A 160 -28.76 -9.18 2.15
C THR A 160 -28.03 -7.85 2.25
N ALA A 161 -28.08 -7.03 1.19
CA ALA A 161 -27.27 -5.84 1.00
C ALA A 161 -25.75 -6.12 1.12
N HIS A 162 -25.32 -7.34 0.78
CA HIS A 162 -23.93 -7.76 0.91
C HIS A 162 -23.14 -7.44 -0.36
N TRP A 163 -21.95 -6.86 -0.18
CA TRP A 163 -21.01 -6.52 -1.24
C TRP A 163 -19.76 -7.37 -1.11
N VAL A 164 -19.25 -7.87 -2.24
CA VAL A 164 -17.94 -8.52 -2.31
C VAL A 164 -17.22 -8.00 -3.56
N PHE A 165 -15.97 -7.59 -3.42
CA PHE A 165 -15.15 -7.15 -4.54
C PHE A 165 -13.69 -7.59 -4.33
N TRP A 166 -12.97 -7.76 -5.43
CA TRP A 166 -11.51 -7.91 -5.42
C TRP A 166 -10.88 -6.62 -5.88
N THR A 167 -10.09 -5.99 -5.01
CA THR A 167 -9.19 -4.91 -5.41
C THR A 167 -8.03 -5.49 -6.20
N HIS A 168 -7.73 -4.88 -7.35
CA HIS A 168 -6.43 -5.09 -7.98
C HIS A 168 -5.35 -4.63 -6.99
N VAL A 169 -4.20 -5.29 -6.97
CA VAL A 169 -3.06 -4.80 -6.19
C VAL A 169 -2.32 -3.82 -7.10
N ASP A 170 -2.88 -2.62 -7.22
CA ASP A 170 -2.61 -1.73 -8.34
C ASP A 170 -1.65 -0.58 -7.98
N PRO A 171 -1.19 0.20 -8.98
CA PRO A 171 -0.05 1.09 -8.88
C PRO A 171 -0.34 2.19 -7.85
N GLU A 172 0.50 2.26 -6.84
CA GLU A 172 0.67 3.36 -5.89
C GLU A 172 -0.41 4.44 -5.88
N ILE A 173 -1.32 4.35 -4.90
CA ILE A 173 -2.29 5.40 -4.58
C ILE A 173 -1.59 6.78 -4.53
N THR A 174 -1.91 7.66 -5.47
CA THR A 174 -1.33 9.01 -5.56
C THR A 174 -2.28 10.12 -5.09
N ASP A 175 -3.58 9.83 -4.96
CA ASP A 175 -4.58 10.79 -4.51
C ASP A 175 -4.36 11.18 -3.03
N MET A 176 -4.10 12.46 -2.79
CA MET A 176 -3.76 12.96 -1.46
C MET A 176 -4.93 12.93 -0.46
N ASP A 177 -6.17 12.98 -0.92
CA ASP A 177 -7.35 12.89 -0.06
C ASP A 177 -7.57 11.44 0.38
N ILE A 178 -7.38 10.47 -0.53
CA ILE A 178 -7.39 9.03 -0.19
C ILE A 178 -6.27 8.72 0.80
N LEU A 179 -5.04 9.16 0.53
CA LEU A 179 -3.90 8.95 1.42
C LEU A 179 -4.14 9.58 2.81
N ALA A 180 -4.76 10.77 2.87
CA ALA A 180 -5.12 11.41 4.13
C ALA A 180 -6.20 10.64 4.90
N ALA A 181 -7.19 10.08 4.22
CA ALA A 181 -8.23 9.24 4.84
C ALA A 181 -7.65 7.93 5.41
N MET A 182 -6.80 7.24 4.64
CA MET A 182 -6.10 6.03 5.08
C MET A 182 -5.23 6.31 6.32
N TYR A 183 -4.46 7.40 6.29
CA TYR A 183 -3.63 7.81 7.41
C TYR A 183 -4.46 8.13 8.66
N SER A 184 -5.59 8.83 8.49
CA SER A 184 -6.50 9.15 9.60
C SER A 184 -7.08 7.88 10.25
N ASN A 185 -7.45 6.89 9.44
CA ASN A 185 -7.91 5.59 9.94
C ASN A 185 -6.80 4.85 10.70
N ALA A 186 -5.55 4.90 10.22
CA ALA A 186 -4.40 4.33 10.92
C ALA A 186 -4.18 4.98 12.28
N MET A 187 -4.29 6.30 12.39
CA MET A 187 -4.17 7.03 13.66
C MET A 187 -5.22 6.57 14.69
N VAL A 188 -6.49 6.46 14.26
CA VAL A 188 -7.57 5.98 15.11
C VAL A 188 -7.33 4.53 15.52
N ASN A 189 -6.97 3.66 14.58
CA ASN A 189 -6.72 2.24 14.85
C ASN A 189 -5.56 2.04 15.84
N ALA A 190 -4.42 2.70 15.60
CA ALA A 190 -3.22 2.59 16.45
C ALA A 190 -3.46 3.08 17.89
N SER A 191 -4.39 4.03 18.09
CA SER A 191 -4.75 4.51 19.44
C SER A 191 -5.40 3.42 20.32
N ASN A 192 -5.94 2.37 19.70
CA ASN A 192 -6.61 1.26 20.39
C ASN A 192 -5.69 0.03 20.46
N VAL A 193 -5.02 -0.15 21.60
CA VAL A 193 -4.10 -1.27 21.86
C VAL A 193 -4.85 -2.43 22.49
N VAL A 194 -4.98 -3.55 21.77
CA VAL A 194 -5.73 -4.75 22.20
C VAL A 194 -4.96 -6.02 21.88
N ALA A 195 -5.27 -7.11 22.59
CA ALA A 195 -4.54 -8.37 22.50
C ALA A 195 -4.57 -8.98 21.09
N ASP A 196 -5.66 -8.79 20.33
CA ASP A 196 -5.81 -9.30 18.96
C ASP A 196 -4.81 -8.68 17.96
N LYS A 197 -4.19 -7.55 18.32
CA LYS A 197 -3.16 -6.89 17.52
C LYS A 197 -1.74 -7.35 17.87
N ILE A 198 -1.55 -8.16 18.91
CA ILE A 198 -0.25 -8.74 19.25
C ILE A 198 0.20 -9.64 18.10
N LYS A 199 1.45 -9.45 17.67
CA LYS A 199 2.14 -10.30 16.70
C LYS A 199 3.22 -11.10 17.42
N ARG A 200 3.43 -12.34 16.98
CA ARG A 200 4.30 -13.34 17.61
C ARG A 200 5.53 -13.70 16.78
N ASP A 201 5.72 -12.96 15.71
CA ASP A 201 6.74 -13.12 14.68
C ASP A 201 7.59 -11.85 14.54
N LEU A 202 7.58 -10.96 15.55
CA LEU A 202 8.51 -9.82 15.57
C LEU A 202 9.94 -10.32 15.53
N THR A 203 10.82 -9.61 14.83
CA THR A 203 12.23 -9.97 14.75
C THR A 203 12.91 -9.65 16.07
N PRO A 204 13.54 -10.65 16.71
CA PRO A 204 14.28 -10.45 17.95
C PRO A 204 15.73 -10.03 17.65
N ILE A 205 16.29 -9.15 18.46
CA ILE A 205 17.71 -8.79 18.47
C ILE A 205 18.42 -9.71 19.46
N THR A 206 18.90 -10.83 18.94
CA THR A 206 19.67 -11.82 19.70
C THR A 206 20.94 -12.20 18.97
N ALA A 207 21.96 -12.64 19.72
CA ALA A 207 23.26 -12.97 19.17
C ALA A 207 23.23 -14.17 18.19
N ASP A 208 22.22 -15.03 18.31
CA ASP A 208 21.95 -16.21 17.49
C ASP A 208 21.03 -15.92 16.28
N ASN A 209 20.40 -14.75 16.20
CA ASN A 209 19.64 -14.36 15.02
C ASN A 209 20.59 -14.05 13.85
N THR A 210 20.78 -15.03 12.98
CA THR A 210 21.69 -14.97 11.82
C THR A 210 21.21 -14.07 10.70
N ASN A 211 19.96 -13.59 10.75
CA ASN A 211 19.43 -12.67 9.74
C ASN A 211 19.88 -11.23 9.99
N LEU A 212 20.41 -10.93 11.18
CA LEU A 212 20.87 -9.59 11.55
C LEU A 212 22.31 -9.36 11.11
N ILE A 213 22.63 -8.09 10.84
CA ILE A 213 23.97 -7.66 10.47
C ILE A 213 24.66 -7.12 11.72
N TRP A 214 25.82 -7.69 12.02
CA TRP A 214 26.59 -7.39 13.23
C TRP A 214 27.99 -6.94 12.87
N ARG A 215 28.58 -6.12 13.74
CA ARG A 215 30.03 -5.93 13.80
C ARG A 215 30.52 -6.04 15.23
N THR A 216 31.82 -6.24 15.38
CA THR A 216 32.50 -6.05 16.67
C THR A 216 33.15 -4.68 16.67
N ASN A 217 32.81 -3.84 17.64
CA ASN A 217 33.44 -2.54 17.82
C ASN A 217 34.94 -2.77 18.15
N PRO A 218 35.88 -2.18 17.39
CA PRO A 218 37.30 -2.42 17.58
C PRO A 218 37.85 -1.84 18.89
N ASP A 219 37.20 -0.82 19.44
CA ASP A 219 37.67 -0.12 20.65
C ASP A 219 37.10 -0.74 21.92
N THR A 220 35.87 -1.25 21.88
CA THR A 220 35.17 -1.77 23.08
C THR A 220 34.98 -3.29 23.07
N ALA A 221 35.26 -3.96 21.95
CA ALA A 221 34.96 -5.38 21.70
C ALA A 221 33.47 -5.77 21.81
N ILE A 222 32.57 -4.78 21.91
CA ILE A 222 31.13 -5.00 21.97
C ILE A 222 30.59 -5.37 20.58
N ARG A 223 29.64 -6.32 20.53
CA ARG A 223 28.90 -6.64 19.30
C ARG A 223 27.77 -5.62 19.10
N GLU A 224 27.85 -4.86 18.03
CA GLU A 224 26.88 -3.85 17.65
C GLU A 224 26.03 -4.34 16.48
N VAL A 225 24.72 -4.08 16.54
CA VAL A 225 23.76 -4.43 15.48
C VAL A 225 23.57 -3.25 14.53
N LEU A 226 23.46 -3.55 13.24
CA LEU A 226 23.17 -2.55 12.23
C LEU A 226 21.66 -2.23 12.19
N VAL A 227 21.33 -0.96 12.41
CA VAL A 227 19.96 -0.46 12.36
C VAL A 227 19.88 0.72 11.39
N ALA A 228 18.66 1.12 11.01
CA ALA A 228 18.48 2.31 10.18
C ALA A 228 17.32 3.19 10.64
N SER A 229 17.47 4.50 10.41
CA SER A 229 16.42 5.50 10.54
C SER A 229 16.09 6.10 9.17
N TYR A 230 14.81 6.37 8.91
CA TYR A 230 14.35 7.07 7.72
C TYR A 230 13.98 8.51 8.05
N MET A 231 14.65 9.48 7.42
CA MET A 231 14.58 10.90 7.76
C MET A 231 14.71 11.80 6.53
N LYS A 232 14.58 13.12 6.72
CA LYS A 232 14.82 14.10 5.66
C LYS A 232 16.30 14.18 5.37
N VAL A 233 16.68 14.36 4.10
CA VAL A 233 18.09 14.51 3.70
C VAL A 233 18.81 15.60 4.49
N ALA A 234 18.14 16.72 4.76
CA ALA A 234 18.70 17.81 5.55
C ALA A 234 19.08 17.37 6.97
N ASP A 235 18.23 16.60 7.64
CA ASP A 235 18.52 16.08 8.98
C ASP A 235 19.64 15.02 8.92
N ALA A 236 19.58 14.13 7.93
CA ALA A 236 20.60 13.11 7.71
C ALA A 236 21.99 13.74 7.56
N THR A 237 22.14 14.73 6.68
CA THR A 237 23.44 15.35 6.40
C THR A 237 23.92 16.32 7.47
N ASN A 238 23.01 16.92 8.24
CA ASN A 238 23.37 17.85 9.31
C ASN A 238 23.85 17.15 10.58
N PHE A 239 23.30 15.97 10.89
CA PHE A 239 23.55 15.29 12.17
C PHE A 239 24.37 14.00 12.03
N TYR A 240 24.44 13.42 10.83
CA TYR A 240 25.15 12.16 10.58
C TYR A 240 26.20 12.34 9.50
N HIS A 241 27.35 11.69 9.72
CA HIS A 241 28.47 11.74 8.80
C HIS A 241 29.03 10.34 8.63
N VAL A 242 28.97 9.86 7.39
CA VAL A 242 29.41 8.52 6.99
C VAL A 242 30.85 8.24 7.42
N GLY A 243 31.07 7.12 8.09
CA GLY A 243 32.37 6.71 8.63
C GLY A 243 32.76 7.38 9.96
N GLN A 244 31.88 8.19 10.54
CA GLN A 244 32.11 8.90 11.81
C GLN A 244 31.22 8.38 12.94
N ILE A 245 31.58 8.76 14.17
CA ILE A 245 30.78 8.52 15.37
C ILE A 245 29.86 9.72 15.60
N THR A 246 28.57 9.46 15.78
CA THR A 246 27.54 10.45 16.14
C THR A 246 27.07 10.20 17.57
N SER A 247 26.89 11.28 18.35
CA SER A 247 26.27 11.23 19.67
C SER A 247 24.75 11.41 19.55
N LEU A 248 23.99 10.53 20.21
CA LEU A 248 22.53 10.60 20.27
C LEU A 248 22.01 11.24 21.56
N GLN A 249 22.85 11.94 22.33
CA GLN A 249 22.48 12.49 23.65
C GLN A 249 21.29 13.48 23.64
N TYR A 250 20.93 14.02 22.47
CA TYR A 250 19.79 14.93 22.30
C TYR A 250 18.69 14.37 21.40
N ALA A 251 18.77 13.11 20.99
CA ALA A 251 17.85 12.49 20.05
C ALA A 251 17.16 11.26 20.63
N GLU A 252 15.98 10.98 20.10
CA GLU A 252 15.28 9.71 20.26
C GLU A 252 15.28 9.09 18.85
N ALA A 253 16.24 8.20 18.58
CA ALA A 253 16.38 7.63 17.24
C ALA A 253 15.43 6.44 17.09
N TRP A 254 14.37 6.63 16.31
CA TRP A 254 13.46 5.55 15.91
C TRP A 254 14.12 4.77 14.78
N VAL A 255 14.25 3.46 14.98
CA VAL A 255 15.05 2.61 14.11
C VAL A 255 14.34 1.31 13.77
N ILE A 256 14.66 0.79 12.60
CA ILE A 256 14.29 -0.55 12.14
C ILE A 256 15.55 -1.39 11.93
N LEU A 257 15.37 -2.68 11.70
CA LEU A 257 16.46 -3.57 11.35
C LEU A 257 16.74 -3.51 9.84
N VAL A 258 17.99 -3.24 9.47
CA VAL A 258 18.41 -3.11 8.05
C VAL A 258 17.95 -4.28 7.17
N PRO A 259 18.05 -5.56 7.58
CA PRO A 259 17.58 -6.67 6.76
C PRO A 259 16.09 -6.58 6.39
N GLU A 260 15.22 -6.17 7.33
CA GLU A 260 13.78 -6.02 7.06
C GLU A 260 13.51 -4.87 6.09
N LEU A 261 14.14 -3.71 6.31
CA LEU A 261 13.96 -2.55 5.43
C LEU A 261 14.50 -2.82 4.02
N LYS A 262 15.68 -3.45 3.91
CA LYS A 262 16.23 -3.90 2.62
C LYS A 262 15.30 -4.87 1.90
N ASN A 263 14.66 -5.78 2.64
CA ASN A 263 13.72 -6.73 2.06
C ASN A 263 12.49 -6.01 1.48
N ILE A 264 11.94 -5.02 2.18
CA ILE A 264 10.86 -4.18 1.64
C ILE A 264 11.33 -3.44 0.39
N SER A 265 12.47 -2.76 0.43
CA SER A 265 12.94 -1.96 -0.71
C SER A 265 13.30 -2.81 -1.93
N ARG A 266 13.86 -4.01 -1.77
CA ARG A 266 14.26 -4.89 -2.89
C ARG A 266 13.08 -5.59 -3.56
N ASN A 267 12.05 -5.93 -2.79
CA ASN A 267 10.87 -6.60 -3.31
C ASN A 267 9.76 -5.61 -3.71
N TYR A 268 10.06 -4.31 -3.68
CA TYR A 268 9.11 -3.31 -4.10
C TYR A 268 9.04 -3.22 -5.62
N ALA A 269 7.87 -3.50 -6.19
CA ALA A 269 7.64 -3.46 -7.63
C ALA A 269 7.03 -2.13 -8.11
N GLY A 270 6.59 -1.25 -7.20
CA GLY A 270 6.05 0.08 -7.53
C GLY A 270 7.13 1.11 -7.86
N THR A 271 6.71 2.34 -8.20
CA THR A 271 7.58 3.38 -8.78
C THR A 271 8.04 4.48 -7.79
N ASN A 272 7.31 4.67 -6.70
CA ASN A 272 7.41 5.65 -5.63
C ASN A 272 7.72 4.96 -4.29
N ILE A 273 8.92 4.39 -4.21
CA ILE A 273 9.45 3.79 -2.99
C ILE A 273 9.44 4.77 -1.79
N TYR A 274 9.51 6.08 -2.03
CA TYR A 274 9.39 7.08 -0.97
C TYR A 274 8.04 7.00 -0.26
N LEU A 275 6.93 6.94 -1.01
CA LEU A 275 5.60 6.77 -0.44
C LEU A 275 5.47 5.41 0.26
N ARG A 276 5.98 4.34 -0.36
CA ARG A 276 5.91 3.01 0.24
C ARG A 276 6.64 2.92 1.58
N LEU A 277 7.82 3.52 1.69
CA LEU A 277 8.55 3.56 2.95
C LEU A 277 7.81 4.39 4.00
N LYS A 278 7.16 5.48 3.62
CA LYS A 278 6.30 6.24 4.54
C LYS A 278 5.11 5.40 5.02
N GLN A 279 4.49 4.64 4.13
CA GLN A 279 3.40 3.71 4.44
C GLN A 279 3.83 2.68 5.48
N VAL A 280 4.85 1.89 5.18
CA VAL A 280 5.27 0.77 6.04
C VAL A 280 5.84 1.24 7.39
N LEU A 281 6.42 2.44 7.45
CA LEU A 281 7.02 3.00 8.66
C LEU A 281 6.04 3.86 9.49
N GLY A 282 4.77 3.99 9.07
CA GLY A 282 3.80 4.80 9.80
C GLY A 282 4.10 6.30 9.74
N LEU A 283 4.67 6.80 8.65
CA LEU A 283 4.90 8.23 8.42
C LEU A 283 3.79 8.81 7.54
N PRO A 284 3.42 10.08 7.71
CA PRO A 284 2.44 10.70 6.83
C PRO A 284 2.98 10.81 5.41
N ALA A 285 2.12 10.69 4.39
CA ALA A 285 2.52 10.81 2.98
C ALA A 285 3.24 12.14 2.67
N THR A 286 2.80 13.21 3.34
CA THR A 286 3.36 14.58 3.24
C THR A 286 4.69 14.76 3.98
N SER A 287 5.18 13.76 4.73
CA SER A 287 6.50 13.84 5.34
C SER A 287 7.57 14.03 4.26
N LEU A 288 8.62 14.79 4.59
CA LEU A 288 9.74 15.02 3.66
C LEU A 288 10.85 13.98 3.82
N ASN A 289 10.54 12.84 4.46
CA ASN A 289 11.51 11.77 4.66
C ASN A 289 11.79 11.13 3.31
N ASP A 290 13.08 11.06 2.97
CA ASP A 290 13.59 10.62 1.67
C ASP A 290 14.91 9.85 1.79
N THR A 291 15.55 9.89 2.97
CA THR A 291 16.92 9.43 3.17
C THR A 291 17.00 8.42 4.32
N ILE A 292 17.71 7.33 4.09
CA ILE A 292 17.97 6.27 5.07
C ILE A 292 19.39 6.46 5.62
N VAL A 293 19.50 6.50 6.94
CA VAL A 293 20.79 6.52 7.65
C VAL A 293 20.96 5.18 8.36
N GLU A 294 21.99 4.44 8.00
CA GLU A 294 22.36 3.19 8.67
C GLU A 294 23.48 3.46 9.68
N PHE A 295 23.37 2.90 10.87
CA PHE A 295 24.42 2.99 11.88
C PHE A 295 24.45 1.76 12.78
N TYR A 296 25.65 1.45 13.28
CA TYR A 296 25.84 0.42 14.29
C TYR A 296 25.56 0.98 15.68
N VAL A 297 24.81 0.21 16.47
CA VAL A 297 24.47 0.54 17.84
C VAL A 297 24.66 -0.69 18.74
N ASP A 298 25.12 -0.45 19.94
CA ASP A 298 25.16 -1.45 21.00
C ASP A 298 23.72 -1.83 21.41
N PRO A 299 23.32 -3.12 21.30
CA PRO A 299 21.97 -3.57 21.64
C PRO A 299 21.52 -3.21 23.04
N GLN A 300 22.44 -3.00 24.01
CA GLN A 300 22.05 -2.63 25.37
C GLN A 300 21.32 -1.28 25.45
N TYR A 301 21.47 -0.41 24.44
CA TYR A 301 20.80 0.89 24.35
C TYR A 301 19.54 0.87 23.49
N LEU A 302 19.21 -0.27 22.88
CA LEU A 302 17.97 -0.44 22.13
C LEU A 302 16.85 -0.89 23.05
N LEU A 303 15.67 -0.32 22.82
CA LEU A 303 14.43 -0.76 23.45
C LEU A 303 13.40 -1.02 22.36
N ARG A 304 12.57 -2.05 22.54
CA ARG A 304 11.33 -2.16 21.81
C ARG A 304 10.37 -1.08 22.36
N PRO A 305 9.78 -0.18 21.55
CA PRO A 305 8.89 0.88 22.03
C PRO A 305 7.50 0.29 22.29
N SER A 306 7.41 -0.59 23.28
CA SER A 306 6.20 -1.32 23.66
C SER A 306 6.11 -1.45 25.19
N ARG A 307 5.00 -1.95 25.73
CA ARG A 307 4.94 -2.21 27.19
C ARG A 307 5.85 -3.36 27.63
N ASP A 308 6.32 -4.16 26.67
CA ASP A 308 7.47 -5.04 26.80
C ASP A 308 8.68 -4.43 26.07
N PRO A 309 9.62 -3.78 26.78
CA PRO A 309 10.74 -3.10 26.15
C PRO A 309 11.86 -4.03 25.69
N GLU A 310 11.79 -5.32 26.02
CA GLU A 310 12.81 -6.29 25.66
C GLU A 310 12.96 -6.40 24.14
N ILE A 311 14.21 -6.54 23.68
CA ILE A 311 14.52 -6.64 22.25
C ILE A 311 14.67 -8.09 21.79
N THR A 312 14.73 -9.06 22.70
CA THR A 312 15.15 -10.44 22.44
C THR A 312 13.98 -11.38 22.12
N ASP A 313 12.75 -10.95 22.39
CA ASP A 313 11.54 -11.73 22.14
C ASP A 313 10.85 -11.32 20.84
N ARG A 314 9.81 -12.08 20.50
CA ARG A 314 9.10 -12.01 19.22
C ARG A 314 7.69 -11.45 19.34
N GLU A 315 7.32 -10.95 20.51
CA GLU A 315 6.01 -10.39 20.77
C GLU A 315 6.08 -9.25 21.77
N ALA A 316 5.07 -8.40 21.77
CA ALA A 316 4.88 -7.36 22.76
C ALA A 316 3.65 -7.64 23.62
N GLU A 317 3.55 -6.97 24.75
CA GLU A 317 2.42 -7.08 25.66
C GLU A 317 1.52 -5.84 25.64
N VAL A 318 0.22 -6.03 25.93
CA VAL A 318 -0.75 -4.93 26.07
C VAL A 318 -0.71 -4.27 27.45
N ALA A 319 0.03 -4.85 28.39
CA ALA A 319 0.21 -4.34 29.75
C ALA A 319 1.70 -4.38 30.10
N PHE A 320 2.14 -3.50 30.99
CA PHE A 320 3.47 -3.67 31.59
C PHE A 320 3.45 -4.91 32.47
N ARG A 321 4.53 -5.71 32.41
CA ARG A 321 4.75 -6.78 33.40
C ARG A 321 4.75 -6.17 34.80
N THR A 322 3.72 -6.48 35.57
CA THR A 322 3.57 -6.03 36.96
C THR A 322 3.66 -7.23 37.89
N ASN A 323 4.51 -7.10 38.91
CA ASN A 323 4.62 -7.95 40.10
C ASN A 323 4.27 -9.44 39.90
N THR A 324 5.20 -10.20 39.35
CA THR A 324 5.40 -11.58 39.82
C THR A 324 6.77 -11.67 40.48
N PRO A 325 7.01 -12.59 41.43
CA PRO A 325 8.34 -12.83 41.98
C PRO A 325 9.37 -13.32 40.94
N TYR A 326 8.93 -13.57 39.70
CA TYR A 326 9.67 -14.28 38.66
C TYR A 326 9.82 -13.48 37.35
N ALA A 327 9.24 -12.28 37.24
CA ALA A 327 9.33 -11.44 36.05
C ALA A 327 10.05 -10.13 36.37
N ASP A 328 11.03 -9.77 35.53
CA ASP A 328 11.76 -8.52 35.65
C ASP A 328 10.82 -7.33 35.47
N LYS A 329 10.92 -6.38 36.39
CA LYS A 329 10.06 -5.21 36.42
C LYS A 329 10.58 -4.18 35.41
N VAL A 330 9.70 -3.70 34.54
CA VAL A 330 10.03 -2.56 33.66
C VAL A 330 10.37 -1.33 34.52
N SER A 331 11.45 -0.63 34.16
CA SER A 331 11.95 0.50 34.96
C SER A 331 10.95 1.66 34.99
N THR A 332 10.92 2.40 36.10
CA THR A 332 10.05 3.58 36.25
C THR A 332 10.39 4.65 35.21
N ASN A 333 11.66 4.83 34.89
CA ASN A 333 12.11 5.80 33.89
C ASN A 333 11.63 5.44 32.49
N TYR A 334 11.69 4.17 32.10
CA TYR A 334 11.12 3.72 30.83
C TYR A 334 9.61 3.93 30.80
N SER A 335 8.90 3.47 31.83
CA SER A 335 7.44 3.61 31.85
C SER A 335 6.99 5.08 31.79
N ALA A 336 7.72 6.00 32.43
CA ALA A 336 7.46 7.44 32.35
C ALA A 336 7.74 8.01 30.95
N TRP A 337 8.88 7.64 30.34
CA TRP A 337 9.20 8.00 28.96
C TRP A 337 8.12 7.50 27.99
N PHE A 338 7.71 6.23 28.13
CA PHE A 338 6.71 5.59 27.28
C PHE A 338 5.37 6.33 27.35
N GLN A 339 4.90 6.66 28.55
CA GLN A 339 3.66 7.43 28.73
C GLN A 339 3.75 8.86 28.16
N SER A 340 4.90 9.52 28.34
CA SER A 340 5.16 10.83 27.72
C SER A 340 5.13 10.75 26.19
N THR A 341 5.70 9.69 25.61
CA THR A 341 5.64 9.44 24.17
C THR A 341 4.19 9.22 23.72
N ILE A 342 3.37 8.44 24.44
CA ILE A 342 1.94 8.28 24.08
C ILE A 342 1.25 9.65 24.01
N ALA A 343 1.47 10.49 25.03
CA ALA A 343 0.85 11.80 25.10
C ALA A 343 1.27 12.74 23.94
N SER A 344 2.46 12.54 23.36
CA SER A 344 2.96 13.37 22.25
C SER A 344 2.49 12.92 20.87
N ARG A 345 1.98 11.68 20.71
CA ARG A 345 1.62 11.09 19.39
C ARG A 345 0.37 11.64 18.73
N ASN A 346 -0.34 12.59 19.37
CA ASN A 346 -1.45 13.34 18.77
C ASN A 346 -2.42 12.46 17.97
N TYR A 347 -2.90 11.35 18.56
CA TYR A 347 -3.73 10.37 17.84
C TYR A 347 -5.03 10.96 17.27
N GLY A 348 -5.58 11.99 17.91
CA GLY A 348 -6.77 12.70 17.42
C GLY A 348 -6.50 13.70 16.30
N MET A 349 -5.23 13.88 15.88
CA MET A 349 -4.80 14.81 14.83
C MET A 349 -5.32 16.25 15.03
N THR A 350 -5.60 16.66 16.28
CA THR A 350 -6.29 17.93 16.61
C THR A 350 -5.46 19.17 16.30
N SER A 351 -4.15 19.01 16.12
CA SER A 351 -3.21 20.06 15.72
C SER A 351 -2.57 19.78 14.35
N GLY A 352 -3.26 19.01 13.50
CA GLY A 352 -2.77 18.54 12.21
C GLY A 352 -1.82 17.34 12.31
N VAL A 353 -1.17 17.02 11.19
CA VAL A 353 -0.31 15.82 11.05
C VAL A 353 1.06 15.94 11.71
N TRP A 354 1.49 17.15 12.10
CA TRP A 354 2.91 17.47 12.39
C TRP A 354 3.57 16.69 13.54
N ASN A 355 2.81 15.98 14.37
CA ASN A 355 3.31 15.01 15.36
C ASN A 355 2.40 13.77 15.48
N ALA A 356 1.50 13.58 14.52
CA ALA A 356 0.59 12.46 14.49
C ALA A 356 1.29 11.27 13.85
N TYR A 357 1.60 10.24 14.63
CA TYR A 357 2.17 8.98 14.13
C TYR A 357 1.36 7.81 14.69
N PRO A 358 0.92 6.85 13.86
CA PRO A 358 0.14 5.69 14.26
C PRO A 358 1.01 4.66 15.01
N TRP A 359 1.60 5.08 16.13
CA TRP A 359 2.46 4.23 16.94
C TRP A 359 1.64 3.12 17.60
N THR A 360 1.96 1.87 17.25
CA THR A 360 1.17 0.69 17.65
C THR A 360 1.31 0.35 19.12
N GLN A 361 2.41 0.79 19.76
CA GLN A 361 2.81 0.40 21.11
C GLN A 361 3.03 -1.11 21.28
N LEU A 362 3.16 -1.85 20.17
CA LEU A 362 3.27 -3.31 20.12
C LEU A 362 4.55 -3.77 19.41
N GLY A 363 5.55 -2.89 19.31
CA GLY A 363 6.89 -3.24 18.83
C GLY A 363 7.02 -3.41 17.32
N TYR A 364 6.05 -2.93 16.55
CA TYR A 364 6.09 -2.87 15.08
C TYR A 364 5.53 -1.54 14.56
N THR A 365 6.01 -1.08 13.41
CA THR A 365 5.47 0.11 12.73
C THR A 365 4.11 -0.18 12.11
N TYR A 366 3.20 0.80 12.07
CA TYR A 366 1.90 0.63 11.43
C TYR A 366 2.03 0.83 9.92
N ASP A 367 1.69 -0.18 9.12
CA ASP A 367 1.63 -0.07 7.66
C ASP A 367 0.24 0.38 7.21
N TRP A 368 0.09 1.67 6.92
CA TRP A 368 -1.23 2.26 6.64
C TRP A 368 -1.75 2.03 5.22
N LEU A 369 -0.95 1.42 4.34
CA LEU A 369 -1.46 0.87 3.07
C LEU A 369 -2.32 -0.38 3.32
N LYS A 370 -2.02 -1.14 4.37
CA LYS A 370 -2.72 -2.39 4.69
C LYS A 370 -3.94 -2.11 5.57
N THR A 371 -4.97 -2.93 5.41
CA THR A 371 -6.23 -2.82 6.16
C THR A 371 -6.51 -4.07 7.01
N GLY A 372 -7.54 -4.00 7.85
CA GLY A 372 -7.97 -5.13 8.69
C GLY A 372 -6.91 -5.57 9.72
N ASN A 373 -6.68 -6.88 9.82
CA ASN A 373 -5.71 -7.46 10.77
C ASN A 373 -4.27 -7.52 10.24
N ASN A 374 -4.03 -7.04 9.01
CA ASN A 374 -2.75 -7.09 8.31
C ASN A 374 -1.97 -5.76 8.38
N ILE A 375 -2.30 -4.84 9.29
CA ILE A 375 -1.71 -3.49 9.44
C ILE A 375 -0.22 -3.45 9.84
N VAL A 376 0.50 -4.58 9.77
CA VAL A 376 1.85 -4.73 10.31
C VAL A 376 2.89 -4.28 9.29
N GLY A 377 3.74 -3.35 9.71
CA GLY A 377 4.98 -2.96 9.04
C GLY A 377 6.18 -3.76 9.54
N LEU A 378 7.22 -3.06 9.97
CA LEU A 378 8.51 -3.63 10.38
C LEU A 378 8.63 -3.73 11.90
N SER A 379 9.50 -4.61 12.39
CA SER A 379 9.89 -4.63 13.79
C SER A 379 10.53 -3.29 14.17
N GLU A 380 9.98 -2.64 15.18
CA GLU A 380 10.33 -1.27 15.55
C GLU A 380 11.15 -1.25 16.84
N PHE A 381 12.18 -0.41 16.86
CA PHE A 381 13.05 -0.19 18.01
C PHE A 381 13.32 1.31 18.18
N VAL A 382 13.81 1.69 19.36
CA VAL A 382 14.25 3.05 19.64
C VAL A 382 15.59 3.03 20.37
N VAL A 383 16.46 3.99 20.02
CA VAL A 383 17.61 4.37 20.84
C VAL A 383 17.23 5.67 21.56
N PRO A 384 16.80 5.61 22.83
CA PRO A 384 16.26 6.76 23.53
C PRO A 384 17.39 7.60 24.16
N GLY A 385 18.30 8.09 23.32
CA GLY A 385 19.56 8.72 23.75
C GLY A 385 19.36 9.95 24.63
N ARG A 386 18.35 10.78 24.35
CA ARG A 386 17.99 11.92 25.20
C ARG A 386 17.45 11.47 26.57
N MET A 387 16.56 10.48 26.60
CA MET A 387 16.09 9.90 27.87
C MET A 387 17.26 9.33 28.69
N LEU A 388 18.13 8.53 28.06
CA LEU A 388 19.27 7.92 28.73
C LEU A 388 20.25 8.97 29.27
N ASN A 389 20.51 10.03 28.50
CA ASN A 389 21.36 11.12 28.94
C ASN A 389 20.75 11.88 30.12
N ASN A 390 19.48 12.26 30.02
CA ASN A 390 18.80 13.03 31.07
C ASN A 390 18.65 12.25 32.38
N GLN A 391 18.38 10.94 32.30
CA GLN A 391 18.09 10.12 33.48
C GLN A 391 19.33 9.46 34.09
N TYR A 392 20.34 9.15 33.28
CA TYR A 392 21.50 8.36 33.71
C TYR A 392 22.85 9.02 33.39
N GLY A 393 22.88 10.15 32.68
CA GLY A 393 24.12 10.77 32.19
C GLY A 393 24.80 9.95 31.08
N THR A 394 24.11 8.95 30.53
CA THR A 394 24.66 8.06 29.51
C THR A 394 24.59 8.71 28.13
N THR A 395 25.74 8.83 27.47
CA THR A 395 25.82 9.25 26.07
C THR A 395 25.94 8.03 25.18
N VAL A 396 24.93 7.82 24.32
CA VAL A 396 24.96 6.76 23.32
C VAL A 396 25.70 7.26 22.09
N LEU A 397 26.72 6.51 21.68
CA LEU A 397 27.53 6.77 20.50
C LEU A 397 27.20 5.70 19.45
N VAL A 398 26.98 6.15 18.21
CA VAL A 398 26.68 5.28 17.07
C VAL A 398 27.64 5.55 15.94
N TYR A 399 28.03 4.51 15.20
CA TYR A 399 28.88 4.67 14.03
C TYR A 399 28.06 4.65 12.75
N VAL A 400 28.14 5.74 11.99
CA VAL A 400 27.35 5.90 10.77
C VAL A 400 28.00 5.13 9.62
N VAL A 401 27.23 4.23 9.03
CA VAL A 401 27.66 3.34 7.94
C VAL A 401 27.35 3.94 6.59
N SER A 402 26.11 4.40 6.40
CA SER A 402 25.66 4.92 5.11
C SER A 402 24.61 6.00 5.30
N ILE A 403 24.57 6.92 4.33
CA ILE A 403 23.47 7.87 4.14
C ILE A 403 23.04 7.70 2.69
N THR A 404 21.85 7.15 2.49
CA THR A 404 21.40 6.67 1.19
C THR A 404 20.02 7.22 0.87
N ASP A 405 19.86 7.80 -0.32
CA ASP A 405 18.54 8.14 -0.84
C ASP A 405 17.69 6.87 -1.01
N ALA A 406 16.42 6.93 -0.60
CA ALA A 406 15.53 5.76 -0.61
C ALA A 406 15.37 5.11 -1.99
N ALA A 407 15.39 5.88 -3.09
CA ALA A 407 15.31 5.35 -4.46
C ALA A 407 16.47 4.41 -4.81
N ASN A 408 17.64 4.64 -4.21
CA ASN A 408 18.83 3.83 -4.45
C ASN A 408 19.02 2.71 -3.41
N TYR A 409 18.23 2.72 -2.33
CA TYR A 409 18.52 1.86 -1.18
C TYR A 409 18.44 0.37 -1.48
N ALA A 410 17.58 -0.05 -2.41
CA ALA A 410 17.44 -1.45 -2.81
C ALA A 410 18.74 -2.05 -3.39
N THR A 411 19.49 -1.24 -4.14
CA THR A 411 20.68 -1.67 -4.89
C THR A 411 21.96 -1.57 -4.06
N VAL A 412 21.93 -0.85 -2.93
CA VAL A 412 23.06 -0.72 -2.01
C VAL A 412 23.33 -2.05 -1.28
N PRO A 413 24.54 -2.65 -1.44
CA PRO A 413 24.99 -3.80 -0.66
C PRO A 413 25.10 -3.48 0.82
N ASN A 414 24.85 -4.48 1.67
CA ASN A 414 24.85 -4.34 3.13
C ASN A 414 26.21 -3.95 3.75
N ASN A 415 27.29 -3.96 2.96
CA ASN A 415 28.67 -3.81 3.42
C ASN A 415 29.38 -2.58 2.84
N LEU A 416 28.66 -1.66 2.19
CA LEU A 416 29.26 -0.48 1.56
C LEU A 416 28.95 0.81 2.33
N VAL A 417 29.99 1.61 2.50
CA VAL A 417 29.94 2.96 3.06
C VAL A 417 29.65 3.92 1.90
N ILE A 418 28.44 4.48 1.88
CA ILE A 418 27.94 5.31 0.77
C ILE A 418 27.66 6.73 1.28
N GLN A 419 28.23 7.71 0.58
CA GLN A 419 28.01 9.13 0.83
C GLN A 419 26.83 9.68 0.01
N PRO A 420 26.21 10.80 0.45
CA PRO A 420 25.01 11.39 -0.17
C PRO A 420 25.13 11.77 -1.67
N GLN A 421 26.32 11.77 -2.27
CA GLN A 421 26.55 12.09 -3.69
C GLN A 421 27.07 10.92 -4.54
N GLY A 422 26.86 9.67 -4.10
CA GLY A 422 27.22 8.49 -4.89
C GLY A 422 28.72 8.18 -4.97
N SER A 423 29.57 8.87 -4.21
CA SER A 423 30.96 8.46 -4.01
C SER A 423 31.02 7.24 -3.10
N THR A 424 31.44 6.10 -3.66
CA THR A 424 31.74 4.89 -2.90
C THR A 424 33.15 4.97 -2.34
N ILE A 425 33.31 4.87 -1.01
CA ILE A 425 34.62 4.61 -0.40
C ILE A 425 34.64 3.14 -0.01
N ASN A 426 35.47 2.38 -0.72
CA ASN A 426 35.70 0.98 -0.41
C ASN A 426 36.58 0.91 0.84
N ILE A 427 36.00 0.60 2.00
CA ILE A 427 36.80 0.22 3.16
C ILE A 427 37.05 -1.27 3.00
N ALA A 428 38.11 -1.62 2.25
CA ALA A 428 38.69 -2.94 2.40
C ALA A 428 38.93 -3.19 3.90
N PRO A 429 38.75 -4.43 4.41
CA PRO A 429 39.18 -4.75 5.76
C PRO A 429 40.61 -4.24 5.91
N ARG A 430 40.87 -3.41 6.91
CA ARG A 430 42.25 -3.08 7.26
C ARG A 430 42.85 -4.43 7.69
N GLU A 431 43.64 -5.04 6.81
CA GLU A 431 44.58 -6.08 7.22
C GLU A 431 45.48 -5.44 8.26
N ASP A 432 45.25 -5.91 9.48
CA ASP A 432 46.16 -6.02 10.60
C ASP A 432 47.64 -5.84 10.22
N ARG A 433 48.23 -4.78 10.77
CA ARG A 433 49.66 -4.70 11.10
C ARG A 433 49.82 -4.27 12.55
#